data_AF-A0A1V9EN94-F1
#
_entry.id   AF-A0A1V9EN94-F1
#
_cell.length_a   1.000
_cell.length_b   1.000
_cell.length_c   1.000
_cell.angle_alpha   90.00
_cell.angle_beta   90.00
_cell.angle_gamma   90.00
#
_symmetry.space_group_name_H-M   'P 1'
#
loop_
_entity.id
_entity.type
_entity.pdbx_description
1 polymer ?
#
loop_
_entity_poly.entity_id
_entity_poly.type
_entity_poly.pdbx_seq_one_letter_code
_entity_poly.pdbx_strand_id
1 'polypeptide(L)'
;MGLSLYSLTAYGLLLTAVFRTFTIPLKTSELIMGVWRQLQEYFYLKKRDPNAPNSNWMRYMHGINRISLFMFLIAIIVIIVKLVMMKK
;
A
#
# COMPACT_ATOMS: atom_id res chain seq x y z
N MET A 1 -34.76 -16.45 -35.02
CA MET A 1 -33.80 -15.33 -35.13
C MET A 1 -33.64 -14.48 -33.85
N GLY A 2 -34.30 -14.80 -32.72
CA GLY A 2 -34.21 -14.00 -31.49
C GLY A 2 -33.11 -14.40 -30.50
N LEU A 3 -32.73 -15.68 -30.40
CA LEU A 3 -31.77 -16.16 -29.39
C LEU A 3 -30.33 -15.62 -29.55
N SER A 4 -29.90 -15.30 -30.77
CA SER A 4 -28.54 -14.80 -31.04
C SER A 4 -28.32 -13.37 -30.50
N LEU A 5 -29.36 -12.54 -30.55
CA LEU A 5 -29.26 -11.15 -30.08
C LEU A 5 -29.15 -11.09 -28.54
N TYR A 6 -29.86 -11.95 -27.81
CA TYR A 6 -29.81 -12.02 -26.35
C TYR A 6 -28.46 -12.55 -25.82
N SER A 7 -27.83 -13.49 -26.52
CA SER A 7 -26.50 -13.96 -26.14
C SER A 7 -25.45 -12.89 -26.39
N LEU A 8 -25.48 -12.21 -27.54
CA LEU A 8 -24.57 -11.10 -27.86
C LEU A 8 -24.67 -9.94 -26.86
N THR A 9 -25.89 -9.56 -26.44
CA THR A 9 -26.07 -8.51 -25.42
C THR A 9 -25.62 -8.98 -24.03
N ALA A 10 -25.85 -10.24 -23.67
CA ALA A 10 -25.37 -10.82 -22.42
C ALA A 10 -23.83 -10.89 -22.36
N TYR A 11 -23.17 -11.28 -23.46
CA TYR A 11 -21.71 -11.29 -23.56
C TYR A 11 -21.14 -9.85 -23.52
N GLY A 12 -21.79 -8.88 -24.17
CA GLY A 12 -21.41 -7.47 -24.11
C GLY A 12 -21.56 -6.85 -22.71
N LEU A 13 -22.62 -7.21 -21.98
CA LEU A 13 -22.82 -6.81 -20.58
C LEU A 13 -21.80 -7.46 -19.64
N LEU A 14 -21.46 -8.73 -19.86
CA LEU A 14 -20.41 -9.41 -19.10
C LEU A 14 -19.04 -8.78 -19.35
N LEU A 15 -18.69 -8.50 -20.61
CA LEU A 15 -17.43 -7.86 -20.97
C LEU A 15 -17.30 -6.46 -20.36
N THR A 16 -18.38 -5.67 -20.39
CA THR A 16 -18.38 -4.34 -19.76
C THR A 16 -18.33 -4.41 -18.24
N ALA A 17 -18.98 -5.40 -17.61
CA ALA A 17 -18.90 -5.63 -16.16
C ALA A 17 -17.50 -6.10 -15.71
N VAL A 18 -16.86 -6.99 -16.48
CA VAL A 18 -15.49 -7.45 -16.25
C VAL A 18 -14.49 -6.30 -16.43
N PHE A 19 -14.65 -5.49 -17.47
CA PHE A 19 -13.78 -4.33 -17.67
C PHE A 19 -13.94 -3.31 -16.55
N ARG A 20 -15.18 -3.05 -16.09
CA ARG A 20 -15.48 -2.13 -14.99
C ARG A 20 -14.95 -2.60 -13.63
N THR A 21 -14.84 -3.92 -13.41
CA THR A 21 -14.23 -4.48 -12.21
C THR A 21 -12.70 -4.48 -12.27
N PHE A 22 -12.11 -4.53 -13.47
CA PHE A 22 -10.66 -4.42 -13.66
C PHE A 22 -10.15 -2.98 -13.61
N THR A 23 -10.95 -2.02 -14.09
CA THR A 23 -10.70 -0.59 -13.93
C THR A 23 -11.41 -0.07 -12.68
N ILE A 24 -11.02 -0.53 -11.49
CA ILE A 24 -11.44 0.13 -10.26
C ILE A 24 -10.91 1.57 -10.35
N PRO A 25 -11.75 2.62 -10.44
CA PRO A 25 -11.27 3.97 -10.28
C PRO A 25 -10.97 4.12 -8.79
N LEU A 26 -9.74 3.78 -8.39
CA LEU A 26 -9.26 4.09 -7.06
C LEU A 26 -9.32 5.62 -6.94
N LYS A 27 -10.31 6.11 -6.21
CA LYS A 27 -10.50 7.54 -5.95
C LYS A 27 -9.16 8.05 -5.42
N THR A 28 -8.54 9.02 -6.10
CA THR A 28 -7.17 9.46 -5.81
C THR A 28 -6.96 9.86 -4.35
N SER A 29 -8.03 10.32 -3.68
CA SER A 29 -8.08 10.59 -2.25
C SER A 29 -7.82 9.37 -1.36
N GLU A 30 -8.25 8.17 -1.76
CA GLU A 30 -8.02 6.90 -1.03
C GLU A 30 -6.57 6.42 -1.16
N LEU A 31 -5.95 6.58 -2.35
CA LEU A 31 -4.53 6.31 -2.57
C LEU A 31 -3.64 7.21 -1.69
N ILE A 32 -3.98 8.50 -1.65
CA ILE A 32 -3.22 9.51 -0.89
C ILE A 32 -3.40 9.29 0.62
N MET A 33 -4.62 8.97 1.09
CA MET A 33 -4.87 8.66 2.50
C MET A 33 -4.13 7.40 2.97
N GLY A 34 -4.00 6.38 2.12
CA GLY A 34 -3.27 5.16 2.43
C GLY A 34 -1.76 5.39 2.58
N VAL A 35 -1.13 6.08 1.62
CA VAL A 35 0.31 6.33 1.62
C VAL A 35 0.73 7.21 2.78
N TRP A 36 0.00 8.30 3.07
CA TRP A 36 0.35 9.17 4.19
C TRP A 36 0.18 8.50 5.55
N ARG A 37 -0.84 7.65 5.72
CA ARG A 37 -1.00 6.87 6.95
C ARG A 37 0.14 5.87 7.13
N GLN A 38 0.53 5.18 6.06
CA GLN A 38 1.68 4.28 6.10
C GLN A 38 2.94 5.05 6.48
N LEU A 39 3.24 6.16 5.82
CA LEU A 39 4.40 6.99 6.14
C LEU A 39 4.38 7.52 7.59
N GLN A 40 3.23 7.96 8.11
CA GLN A 40 3.07 8.38 9.51
C GLN A 40 3.27 7.23 10.51
N GLU A 41 2.85 6.02 10.13
CA GLU A 41 3.01 4.80 10.91
C GLU A 41 4.46 4.27 10.86
N TYR A 42 5.20 4.56 9.79
CA TYR A 42 6.64 4.33 9.68
C TYR A 42 7.47 5.35 10.49
N PHE A 43 7.15 6.64 10.40
CA PHE A 43 7.88 7.73 11.06
C PHE A 43 7.43 8.02 12.50
N TYR A 44 6.53 7.21 13.08
CA TYR A 44 6.18 7.26 14.51
C TYR A 44 5.53 8.58 14.97
N LEU A 45 4.89 9.34 14.07
CA LEU A 45 4.24 10.62 14.42
C LEU A 45 2.85 10.47 15.03
N LYS A 46 2.25 9.27 14.95
CA LYS A 46 0.91 9.03 15.49
C LYS A 46 0.97 8.53 16.93
N LYS A 47 0.59 9.38 17.89
CA LYS A 47 0.27 8.95 19.27
C LYS A 47 -0.78 7.84 19.22
N ARG A 48 -0.54 6.76 19.96
CA ARG A 48 -1.46 5.61 20.09
C ARG A 48 -2.86 6.12 20.44
N ASP A 49 -3.85 5.80 19.61
CA ASP A 49 -5.25 6.10 19.89
C ASP A 49 -5.63 5.46 21.25
N PRO A 50 -6.10 6.25 22.25
CA PRO A 50 -6.35 5.74 23.60
C PRO A 50 -7.48 4.71 23.68
N ASN A 51 -8.34 4.66 22.64
CA ASN A 51 -9.45 3.72 22.52
C ASN A 51 -9.10 2.46 21.70
N ALA A 52 -7.85 2.31 21.24
CA ALA A 52 -7.47 1.14 20.44
C ALA A 52 -7.28 -0.10 21.32
N PRO A 53 -7.71 -1.30 20.87
CA PRO A 53 -7.51 -2.53 21.62
C PRO A 53 -6.02 -2.76 21.85
N ASN A 54 -5.64 -2.86 23.13
CA ASN A 54 -4.25 -3.06 23.54
C ASN A 54 -3.82 -4.52 23.38
N SER A 55 -3.86 -5.04 22.16
CA SER A 55 -3.35 -6.38 21.88
C SER A 55 -1.82 -6.37 21.73
N ASN A 56 -1.17 -7.44 22.20
CA ASN A 56 0.27 -7.63 22.03
C ASN A 56 0.63 -7.77 20.54
N TRP A 57 -0.26 -8.34 19.73
CA TRP A 57 -0.12 -8.48 18.28
C TRP A 57 0.09 -7.15 17.55
N MET A 58 -0.58 -6.08 17.99
CA MET A 58 -0.40 -4.73 17.43
C MET A 58 1.02 -4.19 17.70
N ARG A 59 1.61 -4.51 18.86
CA ARG A 59 2.99 -4.12 19.20
C ARG A 59 4.02 -4.86 18.35
N TYR A 60 3.76 -6.14 18.03
CA TYR A 60 4.61 -6.93 17.14
C TYR A 60 4.55 -6.43 15.69
N MET A 61 3.35 -6.14 15.18
CA MET A 61 3.19 -5.55 13.84
C MET A 61 3.95 -4.23 13.70
N HIS A 62 3.87 -3.36 14.71
CA HIS A 62 4.63 -2.10 14.73
C HIS A 62 6.13 -2.29 15.01
N GLY A 63 6.52 -3.37 15.68
CA GLY A 63 7.91 -3.77 15.90
C GLY A 63 8.62 -4.12 14.60
N ILE A 64 8.01 -4.96 13.77
CA ILE A 64 8.54 -5.35 12.46
C ILE A 64 8.71 -4.11 11.56
N ASN A 65 7.74 -3.19 11.61
CA ASN A 65 7.78 -1.93 10.87
C ASN A 65 8.96 -1.01 11.26
N ARG A 66 9.35 -1.02 12.54
CA ARG A 66 10.51 -0.26 13.05
C ARG A 66 11.84 -0.86 12.62
N ILE A 67 11.93 -2.20 12.63
CA ILE A 67 13.16 -2.91 12.26
C ILE A 67 13.48 -2.68 10.77
N SER A 68 12.46 -2.68 9.91
CA SER A 68 12.67 -2.42 8.47
C SER A 68 13.19 -1.01 8.19
N LEU A 69 12.69 0.02 8.89
CA LEU A 69 13.19 1.39 8.76
C LEU A 69 14.65 1.51 9.25
N PHE A 70 14.98 0.85 10.35
CA PHE A 70 16.35 0.86 10.90
C PHE A 70 17.35 0.20 9.93
N MET A 71 17.01 -0.96 9.37
CA MET A 71 17.82 -1.65 8.36
C MET A 71 17.99 -0.80 7.09
N PHE A 72 16.94 -0.10 6.66
CA PHE A 72 16.99 0.81 5.52
C PHE A 72 17.93 2.00 5.75
N LEU A 73 17.87 2.63 6.93
CA LEU A 73 18.77 3.73 7.30
C LEU A 73 20.23 3.27 7.36
N ILE A 74 20.50 2.08 7.91
CA ILE A 74 21.85 1.48 7.91
C ILE A 74 22.35 1.29 6.49
N ALA A 75 21.52 0.75 5.59
CA ALA A 75 21.90 0.56 4.20
C ALA A 75 22.26 1.89 3.51
N ILE A 76 21.49 2.95 3.74
CA ILE A 76 21.81 4.30 3.24
C ILE A 76 23.16 4.78 3.77
N ILE A 77 23.41 4.64 5.08
CA ILE A 77 24.68 5.04 5.70
C ILE A 77 25.85 4.30 5.06
N VAL A 78 25.73 2.97 4.88
CA VAL A 78 26.77 2.15 4.24
C VAL A 78 27.04 2.60 2.81
N ILE A 79 25.98 2.88 2.02
CA ILE A 79 26.11 3.38 0.65
C ILE A 79 26.83 4.74 0.63
N ILE A 80 26.45 5.68 1.52
CA ILE A 80 27.09 7.00 1.60
C ILE A 80 28.56 6.87 1.98
N VAL A 81 28.87 6.10 3.03
CA VAL A 81 30.26 5.87 3.46
C VAL A 81 31.08 5.24 2.33
N LYS A 82 30.54 4.23 1.64
CA LYS A 82 31.21 3.60 0.50
C LYS A 82 31.42 4.58 -0.65
N LEU A 83 30.42 5.40 -0.98
CA LEU A 83 30.50 6.40 -2.05
C LEU A 83 31.56 7.47 -1.76
N VAL A 84 31.62 7.94 -0.51
CA VAL A 84 32.60 8.95 -0.06
C VAL A 84 34.01 8.37 0.00
N MET A 85 34.16 7.13 0.51
CA MET A 85 35.48 6.48 0.64
C MET A 85 36.03 5.97 -0.69
N MET A 86 35.21 5.48 -1.62
CA MET A 86 35.65 5.04 -2.95
C MET A 86 35.95 6.19 -3.92
N LYS A 87 35.52 7.43 -3.61
CA LYS A 87 35.82 8.61 -4.43
C LYS A 87 37.23 9.17 -4.22
N LYS A 88 38.05 8.52 -3.39
CA LYS A 88 39.45 8.85 -3.12
C LYS A 88 40.35 7.81 -3.77
#